data_AF-A0A920UW72-F1
#
_entry.id   AF-A0A920UW72-F1
#
_cell.length_a   1.000
_cell.length_b   1.000
_cell.length_c   1.000
_cell.angle_alpha   90.00
_cell.angle_beta   90.00
_cell.angle_gamma   90.00
#
_symmetry.space_group_name_H-M   'P 1'
#
loop_
_entity.id
_entity.type
_entity.pdbx_description
1 polymer ?
#
loop_
_entity_poly.entity_id
_entity_poly.type
_entity_poly.pdbx_seq_one_letter_code
_entity_poly.pdbx_strand_id
1 'polypeptide(L)'
;MHIVNLEEKQWIQQRIESNDGYLVFEKDVKQHLLERLTAAEGLEKHLDSKYPGTKRFGLEGGESLIPALDEIIQRAGKYGAKEIVLGMAHRGRLNVLVNILGKNPAELFDEFEGKAIYQSSGDVKYHQGFSSNIMTAGGELHIALAFNPSHLEIVSPVVEGVQFGPDNRGAKIKKEKK
;
A
#
# COMPACT_ATOMS: atom_id res chain seq x y z
N MET A 1 -9.82 22.07 19.43
CA MET A 1 -8.96 20.86 19.38
C MET A 1 -9.62 19.80 20.27
N HIS A 2 -9.90 18.59 19.76
CA HIS A 2 -10.73 17.56 20.43
C HIS A 2 -9.99 16.64 21.40
N ILE A 3 -8.66 16.56 21.30
CA ILE A 3 -7.79 15.81 22.22
C ILE A 3 -8.00 16.37 23.63
N VAL A 4 -7.94 15.53 24.67
CA VAL A 4 -8.07 16.00 26.07
C VAL A 4 -6.69 16.23 26.69
N ASN A 5 -5.79 15.25 26.53
CA ASN A 5 -4.43 15.25 27.07
C ASN A 5 -3.63 16.48 26.61
N LEU A 6 -3.04 17.22 27.55
CA LEU A 6 -2.27 18.42 27.27
C LEU A 6 -0.93 18.11 26.59
N GLU A 7 -0.25 17.04 27.01
CA GLU A 7 1.05 16.65 26.48
C GLU A 7 0.95 16.29 24.99
N GLU A 8 -0.06 15.49 24.61
CA GLU A 8 -0.34 15.16 23.21
C GLU A 8 -0.63 16.40 22.35
N LYS A 9 -1.40 17.36 22.88
CA LYS A 9 -1.69 18.62 22.17
C LYS A 9 -0.42 19.40 21.91
N GLN A 10 0.39 19.59 22.95
CA GLN A 10 1.64 20.35 22.86
C GLN A 10 2.62 19.67 21.90
N TRP A 11 2.69 18.34 21.94
CA TRP A 11 3.51 17.56 21.01
C TRP A 11 3.09 17.78 19.55
N ILE A 12 1.78 17.71 19.23
CA ILE A 12 1.28 17.97 17.87
C ILE A 12 1.56 19.41 17.45
N GLN A 13 1.29 20.39 18.31
CA GLN A 13 1.54 21.81 18.03
C GLN A 13 3.01 22.05 17.70
N GLN A 14 3.92 21.60 18.57
CA GLN A 14 5.35 21.71 18.31
C GLN A 14 5.75 21.02 17.00
N ARG A 15 5.20 19.84 16.71
CA ARG A 15 5.54 19.09 15.50
C ARG A 15 5.09 19.78 14.21
N ILE A 16 3.94 20.45 14.20
CA ILE A 16 3.39 21.14 13.03
C ILE A 16 3.94 22.58 12.91
N GLU A 17 4.02 23.30 14.03
CA GLU A 17 4.31 24.74 14.06
C GLU A 17 5.82 25.04 14.12
N SER A 18 6.68 24.05 14.37
CA SER A 18 8.14 24.21 14.47
C SER A 18 8.83 24.94 13.30
N ASN A 19 8.19 25.02 12.12
CA ASN A 19 8.67 25.78 10.98
C ASN A 19 7.54 26.55 10.28
N ASP A 20 6.59 27.10 11.06
CA ASP A 20 5.39 27.79 10.56
C ASP A 20 4.56 26.97 9.54
N GLY A 21 4.61 25.64 9.66
CA GLY A 21 3.96 24.71 8.73
C GLY A 21 4.67 24.55 7.37
N TYR A 22 5.80 25.22 7.14
CA TYR A 22 6.58 25.04 5.91
C TYR A 22 7.52 23.85 6.05
N LEU A 23 7.50 22.94 5.08
CA LEU A 23 8.48 21.84 5.00
C LEU A 23 9.45 22.13 3.86
N VAL A 24 10.73 22.22 4.18
CA VAL A 24 11.80 22.34 3.19
C VAL A 24 12.31 20.94 2.88
N PHE A 25 12.02 20.46 1.67
CA PHE A 25 12.54 19.19 1.18
C PHE A 25 13.76 19.41 0.29
N GLU A 26 14.77 18.58 0.50
CA GLU A 26 15.91 18.45 -0.40
C GLU A 26 15.45 18.04 -1.80
N LYS A 27 16.28 18.37 -2.80
CA LYS A 27 15.97 18.11 -4.22
C LYS A 27 15.65 16.64 -4.47
N ASP A 28 16.44 15.72 -3.91
CA ASP A 28 16.29 14.28 -4.14
C ASP A 28 14.97 13.76 -3.58
N VAL A 29 14.52 14.28 -2.43
CA VAL A 29 13.21 13.94 -1.86
C VAL A 29 12.08 14.40 -2.77
N LYS A 30 12.17 15.62 -3.32
CA LYS A 30 11.17 16.13 -4.27
C LYS A 30 11.12 15.30 -5.56
N GLN A 31 12.28 14.87 -6.05
CA GLN A 31 12.37 14.00 -7.22
C GLN A 31 11.74 12.62 -6.96
N HIS A 32 12.05 12.00 -5.82
CA HIS A 32 11.44 10.74 -5.41
C HIS A 32 9.91 10.86 -5.31
N LEU A 33 9.40 11.90 -4.62
CA LEU A 33 7.96 12.14 -4.53
C LEU A 33 7.30 12.28 -5.91
N LEU A 34 7.92 13.02 -6.83
CA LEU A 34 7.44 13.16 -8.20
C LEU A 34 7.46 11.82 -8.96
N GLU A 35 8.51 11.02 -8.81
CA GLU A 35 8.61 9.69 -9.41
C GLU A 35 7.45 8.80 -8.94
N ARG A 36 7.19 8.76 -7.62
CA ARG A 36 6.09 7.98 -7.03
C ARG A 36 4.71 8.44 -7.51
N LEU A 37 4.49 9.75 -7.61
CA LEU A 37 3.26 10.31 -8.20
C LEU A 37 3.12 9.94 -9.67
N THR A 38 4.21 10.03 -10.43
CA THR A 38 4.23 9.68 -11.86
C THR A 38 3.93 8.20 -12.08
N ALA A 39 4.48 7.32 -11.24
CA ALA A 39 4.18 5.88 -11.27
C ALA A 39 2.71 5.59 -10.93
N ALA A 40 2.15 6.32 -9.96
CA ALA A 40 0.74 6.20 -9.59
C ALA A 40 -0.18 6.59 -10.76
N GLU A 41 0.02 7.77 -11.35
CA GLU A 41 -0.77 8.27 -12.46
C GLU A 41 -0.58 7.42 -13.73
N GLY A 42 0.67 7.04 -14.03
CA GLY A 42 1.03 6.29 -15.24
C GLY A 42 0.34 4.93 -15.31
N LEU A 43 0.23 4.22 -14.18
CA LEU A 43 -0.49 2.94 -14.13
C LEU A 43 -1.98 3.13 -14.43
N GLU A 44 -2.64 4.13 -13.84
CA GLU A 44 -4.07 4.39 -14.07
C GLU A 44 -4.32 4.74 -15.53
N LYS A 45 -3.53 5.66 -16.11
CA LYS A 45 -3.62 6.04 -17.54
C LYS A 45 -3.42 4.82 -18.45
N HIS A 46 -2.47 3.95 -18.12
CA HIS A 46 -2.24 2.74 -18.91
C HIS A 46 -3.43 1.77 -18.85
N LEU A 47 -3.96 1.51 -17.65
CA LEU A 47 -5.10 0.63 -17.47
C LEU A 47 -6.36 1.19 -18.15
N ASP A 48 -6.58 2.50 -18.07
CA ASP A 48 -7.70 3.17 -18.70
C ASP A 48 -7.64 3.10 -20.24
N SER A 49 -6.45 3.34 -20.80
CA SER A 49 -6.22 3.27 -22.24
C SER A 49 -6.31 1.83 -22.79
N LYS A 50 -5.76 0.85 -22.08
CA LYS A 50 -5.69 -0.54 -22.57
C LYS A 50 -6.99 -1.30 -22.34
N TYR A 51 -7.74 -0.99 -21.28
CA TYR A 51 -8.95 -1.71 -20.89
C TYR A 51 -10.15 -0.76 -20.69
N PRO A 52 -10.56 -0.02 -21.74
CA PRO A 52 -11.62 0.98 -21.63
C PRO A 52 -12.93 0.34 -21.14
N GLY A 53 -13.61 1.03 -20.22
CA GLY A 53 -14.88 0.57 -19.64
C GLY A 53 -14.76 -0.54 -18.58
N THR A 54 -13.56 -1.06 -18.32
CA THR A 54 -13.35 -2.06 -17.26
C THR A 54 -13.33 -1.40 -15.88
N LYS A 55 -14.15 -1.90 -14.95
CA LYS A 55 -14.13 -1.42 -13.55
C LYS A 55 -12.78 -1.76 -12.89
N ARG A 56 -12.05 -0.73 -12.48
CA ARG A 56 -10.75 -0.83 -11.80
C ARG A 56 -10.67 -0.12 -10.45
N PHE A 57 -11.62 0.77 -10.15
CA PHE A 57 -11.63 1.59 -8.93
C PHE A 57 -10.32 2.35 -8.70
N GLY A 58 -9.86 3.08 -9.73
CA GLY A 58 -8.55 3.70 -9.72
C GLY A 58 -8.35 4.80 -8.68
N LEU A 59 -7.10 5.26 -8.64
CA LEU A 59 -6.58 6.23 -7.70
C LEU A 59 -6.54 7.67 -8.26
N GLU A 60 -7.17 7.95 -9.40
CA GLU A 60 -7.07 9.29 -10.02
C GLU A 60 -7.64 10.38 -9.12
N GLY A 61 -6.87 11.45 -8.95
CA GLY A 61 -7.12 12.53 -7.98
C GLY A 61 -6.70 12.22 -6.54
N GLY A 62 -6.25 11.00 -6.25
CA GLY A 62 -5.76 10.54 -4.95
C GLY A 62 -4.33 9.98 -5.00
N GLU A 63 -3.55 10.33 -6.02
CA GLU A 63 -2.23 9.76 -6.32
C GLU A 63 -1.23 9.95 -5.18
N SER A 64 -1.42 10.98 -4.36
CA SER A 64 -0.62 11.26 -3.16
C SER A 64 -0.65 10.13 -2.13
N LEU A 65 -1.61 9.19 -2.22
CA LEU A 65 -1.61 7.98 -1.41
C LEU A 65 -0.34 7.14 -1.60
N ILE A 66 0.19 7.04 -2.82
CA ILE A 66 1.39 6.22 -3.10
C ILE A 66 2.64 6.78 -2.42
N PRO A 67 3.06 8.05 -2.60
CA PRO A 67 4.19 8.59 -1.85
C PRO A 67 3.92 8.64 -0.33
N ALA A 68 2.68 8.82 0.12
CA ALA A 68 2.36 8.78 1.54
C ALA A 68 2.60 7.39 2.16
N LEU A 69 2.11 6.33 1.51
CA LEU A 69 2.34 4.95 1.97
C LEU A 69 3.82 4.58 1.90
N ASP A 70 4.52 4.97 0.83
CA ASP A 70 5.96 4.76 0.68
C ASP A 70 6.74 5.36 1.86
N GLU A 71 6.45 6.62 2.22
CA GLU A 71 7.11 7.28 3.35
C GLU A 71 6.74 6.65 4.70
N ILE A 72 5.49 6.22 4.90
CA ILE A 72 5.07 5.51 6.12
C ILE A 72 5.89 4.23 6.29
N ILE A 73 6.05 3.46 5.21
CA ILE A 73 6.80 2.20 5.21
C ILE A 73 8.28 2.45 5.51
N GLN A 74 8.90 3.41 4.81
CA GLN A 74 10.31 3.74 5.01
C GLN A 74 10.58 4.25 6.44
N ARG A 75 9.69 5.09 6.99
CA ARG A 75 9.79 5.56 8.38
C ARG A 75 9.61 4.43 9.39
N ALA A 76 8.58 3.60 9.22
CA ALA A 76 8.32 2.48 10.12
C ALA A 76 9.53 1.54 10.18
N GLY A 77 10.09 1.18 9.02
CA GLY A 77 11.30 0.38 8.94
C GLY A 77 12.51 1.05 9.59
N LYS A 78 12.72 2.36 9.36
CA LYS A 78 13.76 3.14 10.04
C LYS A 78 13.63 3.12 11.57
N TYR A 79 12.41 3.11 12.12
CA TYR A 79 12.16 2.99 13.55
C TYR A 79 12.22 1.54 14.08
N GLY A 80 12.59 0.58 13.23
CA GLY A 80 12.82 -0.81 13.62
C GLY A 80 11.59 -1.72 13.50
N ALA A 81 10.49 -1.25 12.91
CA ALA A 81 9.35 -2.10 12.60
C ALA A 81 9.80 -3.25 11.68
N LYS A 82 9.34 -4.47 11.98
CA LYS A 82 9.65 -5.66 11.19
C LYS A 82 8.53 -6.02 10.22
N GLU A 83 7.31 -5.64 10.56
CA GLU A 83 6.10 -6.08 9.87
C GLU A 83 5.08 -4.94 9.80
N ILE A 84 4.38 -4.83 8.67
CA ILE A 84 3.21 -3.96 8.48
C ILE A 84 2.07 -4.81 7.90
N VAL A 85 0.91 -4.78 8.55
CA VAL A 85 -0.34 -5.28 7.98
C VAL A 85 -1.15 -4.11 7.47
N LEU A 86 -1.56 -4.15 6.21
CA LEU A 86 -2.40 -3.15 5.58
C LEU A 86 -3.80 -3.72 5.35
N GLY A 87 -4.82 -3.00 5.81
CA GLY A 87 -6.20 -3.16 5.38
C GLY A 87 -6.59 -2.01 4.47
N MET A 88 -7.20 -2.30 3.32
CA MET A 88 -7.73 -1.26 2.45
C MET A 88 -8.94 -1.76 1.65
N ALA A 89 -9.78 -0.84 1.19
CA ALA A 89 -10.88 -1.11 0.27
C ALA A 89 -10.41 -1.19 -1.20
N HIS A 90 -11.30 -0.92 -2.15
CA HIS A 90 -11.03 -1.03 -3.59
C HIS A 90 -10.33 0.19 -4.21
N ARG A 91 -10.48 1.40 -3.64
CA ARG A 91 -9.93 2.65 -4.20
C ARG A 91 -8.40 2.57 -4.28
N GLY A 92 -7.86 2.61 -5.50
CA GLY A 92 -6.43 2.58 -5.77
C GLY A 92 -5.73 1.29 -5.35
N ARG A 93 -6.46 0.20 -5.09
CA ARG A 93 -5.86 -1.05 -4.61
C ARG A 93 -4.88 -1.66 -5.60
N LEU A 94 -5.22 -1.66 -6.88
CA LEU A 94 -4.33 -2.15 -7.94
C LEU A 94 -3.04 -1.31 -8.00
N ASN A 95 -3.16 -0.03 -7.73
CA ASN A 95 -2.05 0.91 -7.65
C ASN A 95 -1.13 0.58 -6.47
N VAL A 96 -1.69 0.37 -5.29
CA VAL A 96 -0.93 -0.05 -4.10
C VAL A 96 -0.27 -1.41 -4.32
N LEU A 97 -0.97 -2.38 -4.91
CA LEU A 97 -0.41 -3.70 -5.23
C LEU A 97 0.83 -3.61 -6.11
N VAL A 98 0.78 -2.84 -7.20
CA VAL A 98 1.91 -2.72 -8.12
C VAL A 98 3.00 -1.81 -7.55
N ASN A 99 2.64 -0.58 -7.18
CA ASN A 99 3.62 0.44 -6.86
C ASN A 99 4.21 0.28 -5.46
N ILE A 100 3.47 -0.22 -4.46
CA ILE A 100 3.95 -0.36 -3.08
C ILE A 100 4.40 -1.79 -2.79
N LEU A 101 3.54 -2.77 -3.07
CA LEU A 101 3.80 -4.17 -2.72
C LEU A 101 4.66 -4.90 -3.77
N GLY A 102 4.89 -4.31 -4.94
CA GLY A 102 5.74 -4.90 -5.97
C GLY A 102 5.09 -6.07 -6.71
N LYS A 103 3.74 -6.14 -6.77
CA LYS A 103 3.04 -7.09 -7.65
C LYS A 103 3.48 -6.85 -9.08
N ASN A 104 3.83 -7.91 -9.80
CA ASN A 104 4.27 -7.81 -11.18
C ASN A 104 3.14 -7.24 -12.06
N PRO A 105 3.36 -6.12 -12.78
CA PRO A 105 2.35 -5.58 -13.69
C PRO A 105 1.86 -6.58 -14.74
N ALA A 106 2.72 -7.51 -15.19
CA ALA A 106 2.33 -8.54 -16.14
C ALA A 106 1.25 -9.48 -15.58
N GLU A 107 1.40 -9.90 -14.31
CA GLU A 107 0.39 -10.73 -13.64
C GLU A 107 -0.93 -9.96 -13.49
N LEU A 108 -0.86 -8.67 -13.17
CA LEU A 108 -2.05 -7.82 -13.16
C LEU A 108 -2.72 -7.76 -14.54
N PHE A 109 -1.95 -7.63 -15.62
CA PHE A 109 -2.52 -7.57 -16.97
C PHE A 109 -3.16 -8.90 -17.38
N ASP A 110 -2.57 -10.04 -17.01
CA ASP A 110 -3.17 -11.35 -17.24
C ASP A 110 -4.53 -11.49 -16.54
N GLU A 111 -4.70 -10.89 -15.35
CA GLU A 111 -6.01 -10.83 -14.66
C GLU A 111 -7.03 -9.96 -15.39
N PHE A 112 -6.60 -8.90 -16.07
CA PHE A 112 -7.49 -8.08 -16.90
C PHE A 112 -7.88 -8.79 -18.20
N GLU A 113 -6.99 -9.61 -18.76
CA GLU A 113 -7.22 -10.37 -19.98
C GLU A 113 -7.94 -11.71 -19.73
N GLY A 114 -8.27 -12.03 -18.48
CA GLY A 114 -8.96 -13.28 -18.10
C GLY A 114 -8.08 -14.53 -18.21
N LYS A 115 -6.76 -14.36 -18.29
CA LYS A 115 -5.77 -15.44 -18.41
C LYS A 115 -5.30 -15.99 -17.07
N ALA A 116 -5.66 -15.33 -15.97
CA ALA A 116 -5.29 -15.76 -14.63
C ALA A 116 -5.94 -17.12 -14.28
N ILE A 117 -5.10 -18.08 -13.90
CA ILE A 117 -5.53 -19.42 -13.47
C ILE A 117 -5.67 -19.40 -11.95
N TYR A 118 -6.90 -19.59 -11.46
CA TYR A 118 -7.17 -19.72 -10.03
C TYR A 118 -7.33 -21.19 -9.67
N GLN A 119 -6.69 -21.63 -8.58
CA GLN A 119 -6.85 -22.99 -8.06
C GLN A 119 -8.12 -23.19 -7.21
N SER A 120 -8.82 -22.09 -6.90
CA SER A 120 -10.08 -22.06 -6.16
C SER A 120 -11.15 -21.30 -6.95
N SER A 121 -12.31 -21.07 -6.34
CA SER A 121 -13.39 -20.25 -6.93
C SER A 121 -12.96 -18.83 -7.31
N GLY A 122 -11.78 -18.38 -6.87
CA GLY A 122 -11.25 -17.05 -7.13
C GLY A 122 -12.04 -15.97 -6.41
N ASP A 123 -11.52 -14.74 -6.48
CA ASP A 123 -12.23 -13.52 -6.12
C ASP A 123 -11.84 -12.44 -7.14
N VAL A 124 -12.58 -11.34 -7.18
CA VAL A 124 -12.27 -10.24 -8.09
C VAL A 124 -10.91 -9.61 -7.75
N LYS A 125 -10.19 -9.18 -8.78
CA LYS A 125 -8.80 -8.65 -8.72
C LYS A 125 -8.55 -7.58 -7.65
N TYR A 126 -9.56 -6.79 -7.27
CA TYR A 126 -9.48 -5.75 -6.24
C TYR A 126 -9.87 -6.23 -4.82
N HIS A 127 -9.94 -7.54 -4.57
CA HIS A 127 -10.03 -8.15 -3.23
C HIS A 127 -8.78 -8.95 -2.84
N GLN A 128 -7.86 -9.16 -3.79
CA GLN A 128 -6.67 -9.96 -3.56
C GLN A 128 -5.74 -9.29 -2.54
N GLY A 129 -5.28 -10.07 -1.56
CA GLY A 129 -4.16 -9.74 -0.70
C GLY A 129 -2.83 -10.04 -1.40
N PHE A 130 -1.75 -9.50 -0.83
CA PHE A 130 -0.39 -9.72 -1.33
C PHE A 130 0.60 -9.51 -0.19
N SER A 131 1.73 -10.20 -0.22
CA SER A 131 2.79 -9.96 0.76
C SER A 131 4.15 -9.89 0.06
N SER A 132 5.00 -8.99 0.52
CA SER A 132 6.37 -8.85 0.03
C SER A 132 7.28 -8.31 1.12
N ASN A 133 8.58 -8.37 0.86
CA ASN A 133 9.59 -7.76 1.72
C ASN A 133 10.14 -6.53 1.01
N ILE A 134 10.21 -5.41 1.74
CA ILE A 134 10.71 -4.14 1.25
C ILE A 134 11.97 -3.79 2.05
N MET A 135 12.99 -3.30 1.35
CA MET A 135 14.20 -2.81 2.02
C MET A 135 13.99 -1.39 2.51
N THR A 136 14.30 -1.16 3.79
CA THR A 136 14.24 0.15 4.43
C THR A 136 15.59 0.48 5.06
N ALA A 137 15.76 1.73 5.51
CA ALA A 137 16.97 2.14 6.22
C ALA A 137 17.25 1.32 7.50
N GLY A 138 16.22 0.71 8.11
CA GLY A 138 16.34 -0.17 9.28
C GLY A 138 16.44 -1.66 8.96
N GLY A 139 16.59 -2.02 7.68
CA GLY A 139 16.65 -3.39 7.18
C GLY A 139 15.37 -3.86 6.49
N GLU A 140 15.25 -5.18 6.35
CA GLU A 140 14.09 -5.82 5.71
C GLU A 140 12.83 -5.63 6.56
N LEU A 141 11.78 -5.11 5.93
CA LEU A 141 10.45 -4.98 6.50
C LEU A 141 9.48 -5.83 5.67
N HIS A 142 8.75 -6.72 6.35
CA HIS A 142 7.69 -7.51 5.74
C HIS A 142 6.40 -6.70 5.68
N ILE A 143 5.75 -6.65 4.53
CA ILE A 143 4.45 -6.00 4.37
C ILE A 143 3.44 -6.98 3.81
N ALA A 144 2.24 -6.99 4.39
CA ALA A 144 1.12 -7.81 3.95
C ALA A 144 -0.14 -6.97 3.79
N LEU A 145 -0.74 -7.02 2.61
CA LEU A 145 -2.08 -6.50 2.35
C LEU A 145 -3.09 -7.63 2.56
N ALA A 146 -4.04 -7.41 3.47
CA ALA A 146 -5.08 -8.37 3.78
C ALA A 146 -6.07 -8.56 2.63
N PHE A 147 -6.56 -9.78 2.43
CA PHE A 147 -7.73 -10.06 1.62
C PHE A 147 -8.97 -9.44 2.26
N ASN A 148 -9.93 -8.95 1.46
CA ASN A 148 -11.17 -8.39 1.98
C ASN A 148 -12.35 -8.64 1.03
N PRO A 149 -13.57 -8.87 1.56
CA PRO A 149 -14.77 -8.88 0.74
C PRO A 149 -15.15 -7.45 0.31
N SER A 150 -16.18 -7.31 -0.54
CA SER A 150 -16.72 -5.99 -0.92
C SER A 150 -17.39 -5.22 0.21
N HIS A 151 -17.70 -5.87 1.34
CA HIS A 151 -18.28 -5.21 2.52
C HIS A 151 -17.23 -4.29 3.14
N LEU A 152 -17.45 -2.98 3.04
CA LEU A 152 -16.49 -1.97 3.49
C LEU A 152 -16.26 -2.05 5.00
N GLU A 153 -15.06 -1.65 5.43
CA GLU A 153 -14.60 -1.58 6.82
C GLU A 153 -14.54 -2.90 7.61
N ILE A 154 -15.13 -4.01 7.14
CA ILE A 154 -15.08 -5.28 7.87
C ILE A 154 -13.67 -5.87 7.95
N VAL A 155 -12.76 -5.44 7.06
CA VAL A 155 -11.34 -5.83 7.09
C VAL A 155 -10.57 -5.19 8.25
N SER A 156 -11.04 -4.04 8.77
CA SER A 156 -10.34 -3.28 9.81
C SER A 156 -10.12 -4.10 11.10
N PRO A 157 -11.16 -4.70 11.73
CA PRO A 157 -10.95 -5.55 12.90
C PRO A 157 -10.20 -6.84 12.58
N VAL A 158 -10.26 -7.33 11.33
CA VAL A 158 -9.49 -8.51 10.91
C VAL A 158 -8.01 -8.19 10.95
N VAL A 159 -7.59 -7.05 10.38
CA VAL A 159 -6.20 -6.60 10.36
C VAL A 159 -5.66 -6.33 11.77
N GLU A 160 -6.46 -5.72 12.65
CA GLU A 160 -6.08 -5.53 14.06
C GLU A 160 -5.90 -6.87 14.81
N GLY A 161 -6.68 -7.89 14.44
CA GLY A 161 -6.56 -9.24 15.00
C GLY A 161 -5.45 -10.10 14.38
N VAL A 162 -4.79 -9.65 13.30
CA VAL A 162 -3.68 -10.41 12.70
C VAL A 162 -2.49 -10.38 13.64
N GLN A 163 -2.09 -11.55 14.12
CA GLN A 163 -0.84 -11.73 14.85
C GLN A 163 0.16 -12.48 13.96
N PHE A 164 1.30 -11.85 13.69
CA PHE A 164 2.41 -12.54 13.04
C PHE A 164 3.11 -13.44 14.07
N GLY A 165 2.91 -14.74 13.94
CA GLY A 165 3.70 -15.73 14.67
C GLY A 165 5.14 -15.78 14.15
N PRO A 166 6.11 -16.26 14.95
CA PRO A 166 7.51 -16.47 14.52
C PRO A 166 7.65 -17.28 13.23
N ASP A 167 6.66 -18.14 12.94
CA ASP A 167 6.58 -19.04 11.78
C ASP A 167 6.03 -18.38 10.51
N ASN A 168 5.38 -17.22 10.59
CA ASN A 168 4.84 -16.52 9.41
C ASN A 168 5.92 -15.74 8.63
N ARG A 169 7.11 -15.55 9.22
CA ARG A 169 8.30 -14.96 8.56
C ARG A 169 8.82 -15.79 7.39
N GLY A 170 8.34 -17.03 7.25
CA GLY A 170 8.66 -17.96 6.17
C GLY A 170 7.46 -18.37 5.32
N ALA A 171 6.29 -17.74 5.49
CA ALA A 171 5.15 -17.95 4.61
C ALA A 171 5.46 -17.30 3.24
N LYS A 172 6.31 -17.98 2.46
CA LYS A 172 6.17 -17.97 1.02
C LYS A 172 4.71 -18.28 0.78
N ILE A 173 3.90 -17.28 0.39
CA ILE A 173 2.69 -17.56 -0.39
C ILE A 173 3.19 -18.54 -1.45
N LYS A 174 2.74 -19.79 -1.36
CA LYS A 174 3.35 -20.90 -2.08
C LYS A 174 3.47 -20.46 -3.54
N LYS A 175 4.70 -20.35 -4.05
CA LYS A 175 4.93 -20.50 -5.49
C LYS A 175 4.53 -21.93 -5.79
N GLU A 176 3.26 -22.17 -6.08
CA GLU A 176 2.81 -23.42 -6.64
C GLU A 176 3.34 -23.47 -8.07
N LYS A 177 4.61 -23.88 -8.16
CA LYS A 177 5.12 -24.55 -9.34
C LYS A 177 4.34 -25.85 -9.48
N LYS A 178 3.49 -25.93 -10.50
CA LYS A 178 3.46 -27.04 -11.44
C LYS A 178 2.89 -26.55 -12.76
#